data_AF-A0A5C3P1P2-F1
#
_entry.id   AF-A0A5C3P1P2-F1
#
_cell.length_a   1.000
_cell.length_b   1.000
_cell.length_c   1.000
_cell.angle_alpha   90.00
_cell.angle_beta   90.00
_cell.angle_gamma   90.00
#
_symmetry.space_group_name_H-M   'P 1'
#
loop_
_entity.id
_entity.type
_entity.pdbx_description
1 polymer ?
#
loop_
_entity_poly.entity_id
_entity_poly.type
_entity_poly.pdbx_seq_one_letter_code
_entity_poly.pdbx_strand_id
1 'polypeptide(L)'
;PNPVPNLIKTCRGRTVPSVNDDSLSRERRRYVCAVKCCGKCFARRENLRRHILCIHTHEKPHKCPVLGCERDFSRRDNLTQHLR
;
A
#
# COMPACT_ATOMS: atom_id res chain seq x y z
N PRO A 1 -15.71 -16.18 1.18
CA PRO A 1 -14.70 -15.78 0.17
C PRO A 1 -14.73 -14.25 -0.01
N ASN A 2 -13.86 -13.56 0.73
CA ASN A 2 -13.92 -12.11 0.94
C ASN A 2 -13.84 -11.29 -0.36
N PRO A 3 -14.72 -10.31 -0.56
CA PRO A 3 -14.73 -9.48 -1.76
C PRO A 3 -13.47 -8.61 -1.77
N VAL A 4 -12.62 -8.77 -2.78
CA VAL A 4 -11.50 -7.85 -3.03
C VAL A 4 -12.09 -6.47 -3.35
N PRO A 5 -11.87 -5.43 -2.51
CA PRO A 5 -12.42 -4.12 -2.82
C PRO A 5 -11.76 -3.60 -4.09
N ASN A 6 -12.60 -3.46 -5.13
CA ASN A 6 -12.31 -2.84 -6.41
C ASN A 6 -11.57 -1.52 -6.21
N LEU A 7 -10.28 -1.48 -6.55
CA LEU A 7 -9.44 -0.31 -6.28
C LEU A 7 -8.53 0.03 -7.44
N ILE A 8 -9.10 0.57 -8.51
CA ILE A 8 -8.34 1.36 -9.48
C ILE A 8 -9.26 2.43 -10.09
N LYS A 9 -9.21 3.66 -9.56
CA LYS A 9 -9.62 4.85 -10.33
C LYS A 9 -8.36 5.58 -10.75
N THR A 10 -8.05 5.53 -12.04
CA THR A 10 -6.94 6.28 -12.65
C THR A 10 -7.41 7.70 -12.92
N CYS A 11 -6.66 8.69 -12.43
CA CYS A 11 -6.84 10.07 -12.88
C CYS A 11 -6.36 10.17 -14.34
N ARG A 12 -7.25 10.49 -15.28
CA ARG A 12 -6.93 10.73 -16.69
C ARG A 12 -6.14 12.04 -16.84
N GLY A 13 -4.98 12.02 -17.50
CA GLY A 13 -4.38 13.20 -18.14
C GLY A 13 -2.85 13.35 -18.08
N ARG A 14 -2.24 13.37 -19.29
CA ARG A 14 -0.97 13.98 -19.76
C ARG A 14 0.40 13.28 -19.60
N THR A 15 1.15 13.53 -20.66
CA THR A 15 2.44 13.04 -21.20
C THR A 15 3.61 13.28 -20.25
N VAL A 16 4.56 12.34 -20.17
CA VAL A 16 5.80 12.51 -19.38
C VAL A 16 6.99 12.70 -20.32
N PRO A 17 7.80 13.76 -20.17
CA PRO A 17 9.15 13.79 -20.70
C PRO A 17 10.15 13.21 -19.68
N SER A 18 11.24 12.66 -20.24
CA SER A 18 12.37 12.02 -19.55
C SER A 18 13.15 13.03 -18.71
N VAL A 19 13.25 12.84 -17.38
CA VAL A 19 14.26 13.51 -16.54
C VAL A 19 14.77 12.58 -15.43
N ASN A 20 16.08 12.68 -15.17
CA ASN A 20 16.82 11.99 -14.13
C ASN A 20 16.93 12.90 -12.88
N ASP A 21 16.69 12.29 -11.72
CA ASP A 21 17.02 12.68 -10.33
C ASP A 21 16.32 13.89 -9.64
N ASP A 22 16.03 13.65 -8.35
CA ASP A 22 15.65 14.52 -7.21
C ASP A 22 14.52 15.59 -7.31
N SER A 23 13.63 15.60 -6.31
CA SER A 23 12.75 16.72 -5.90
C SER A 23 11.53 17.19 -6.75
N LEU A 24 10.79 16.31 -7.44
CA LEU A 24 9.48 16.68 -8.07
C LEU A 24 8.32 15.73 -7.75
N SER A 25 7.82 15.76 -6.51
CA SER A 25 6.75 14.87 -6.02
C SER A 25 5.31 15.38 -6.23
N ARG A 26 4.97 16.02 -7.37
CA ARG A 26 3.60 16.55 -7.58
C ARG A 26 2.72 15.89 -8.65
N GLU A 27 3.22 14.97 -9.49
CA GLU A 27 2.34 14.39 -10.55
C GLU A 27 2.42 12.87 -10.82
N ARG A 28 2.91 12.04 -9.89
CA ARG A 28 2.93 10.56 -10.06
C ARG A 28 2.09 9.73 -9.08
N ARG A 29 1.27 10.34 -8.22
CA ARG A 29 0.43 9.60 -7.27
C ARG A 29 -0.89 9.14 -7.92
N ARG A 30 -0.81 8.10 -8.74
CA ARG A 30 -1.95 7.54 -9.50
C ARG A 30 -2.94 6.72 -8.65
N TYR A 31 -2.55 6.33 -7.44
CA TYR A 31 -3.34 5.43 -6.60
C TYR A 31 -3.83 6.17 -5.36
N VAL A 32 -5.11 6.55 -5.36
CA VAL A 32 -5.76 7.27 -4.26
C VAL A 32 -6.53 6.32 -3.34
N CYS A 33 -6.51 6.60 -2.04
CA CYS A 33 -7.34 5.89 -1.08
C CYS A 33 -8.80 6.26 -1.27
N ALA A 34 -9.64 5.25 -1.49
CA ALA A 34 -11.08 5.41 -1.70
C ALA A 34 -11.86 5.64 -0.39
N VAL A 35 -11.19 5.54 0.76
CA VAL A 35 -11.83 5.74 2.08
C VAL A 35 -12.17 7.21 2.27
N LYS A 36 -13.45 7.48 2.52
CA LYS A 36 -13.97 8.80 2.86
C LYS A 36 -13.21 9.33 4.08
N CYS A 37 -12.65 10.53 3.98
CA CYS A 37 -11.78 11.19 4.97
C CYS A 37 -10.29 10.79 5.01
N CYS A 38 -9.79 9.83 4.20
CA CYS A 38 -8.35 9.52 4.21
C CYS A 38 -7.52 10.45 3.32
N GLY A 39 -7.96 10.70 2.07
CA GLY A 39 -7.31 11.61 1.12
C GLY A 39 -5.87 11.23 0.70
N LYS A 40 -5.32 10.12 1.19
CA LYS A 40 -3.94 9.70 0.89
C LYS A 40 -3.80 9.16 -0.53
N CYS A 41 -2.67 9.45 -1.16
CA CYS A 41 -2.35 9.00 -2.50
C CYS A 41 -0.92 8.46 -2.60
N PHE A 42 -0.71 7.48 -3.48
CA PHE A 42 0.51 6.72 -3.59
C PHE A 42 0.94 6.59 -5.04
N ALA A 43 2.25 6.53 -5.27
CA ALA A 43 2.82 6.35 -6.60
C ALA A 43 2.67 4.92 -7.15
N ARG A 44 2.45 3.94 -6.26
CA ARG A 44 2.35 2.51 -6.59
C ARG A 44 1.09 1.90 -5.98
N ARG A 45 0.49 0.94 -6.70
CA ARG A 45 -0.71 0.20 -6.25
C ARG A 45 -0.44 -0.58 -4.96
N GLU A 46 0.72 -1.23 -4.86
CA GLU A 46 1.10 -2.00 -3.67
C GLU A 46 1.09 -1.12 -2.41
N ASN A 47 1.65 0.09 -2.50
CA ASN A 47 1.67 1.03 -1.39
C ASN A 47 0.25 1.44 -0.95
N LEU A 48 -0.65 1.68 -1.91
CA LEU A 48 -2.05 1.98 -1.61
C LEU A 48 -2.77 0.77 -0.97
N ARG A 49 -2.58 -0.42 -1.53
CA ARG A 49 -3.19 -1.65 -1.02
C ARG A 49 -2.73 -1.93 0.41
N ARG A 50 -1.42 -1.83 0.66
CA ARG A 50 -0.86 -1.93 2.01
C ARG A 50 -1.44 -0.89 2.94
N HIS A 51 -1.52 0.38 2.51
CA HIS A 51 -2.11 1.44 3.32
C HIS A 51 -3.54 1.12 3.76
N ILE A 52 -4.38 0.63 2.85
CA ILE A 52 -5.75 0.23 3.18
C ILE A 52 -5.76 -0.94 4.15
N LEU A 53 -4.96 -1.97 3.89
CA LEU A 53 -4.89 -3.14 4.75
C LEU A 53 -4.42 -2.79 6.18
N CYS A 54 -3.41 -1.92 6.31
CA CYS A 54 -2.87 -1.56 7.62
C CYS A 54 -3.75 -0.61 8.43
N ILE A 55 -4.35 0.38 7.77
CA ILE A 55 -4.95 1.55 8.44
C ILE A 55 -6.47 1.48 8.46
N HIS A 56 -7.08 0.80 7.49
CA HIS A 56 -8.53 0.79 7.34
C HIS A 56 -9.14 -0.58 7.63
N THR A 57 -8.50 -1.67 7.17
CA THR A 57 -8.99 -3.02 7.47
C THR A 57 -8.29 -3.65 8.67
N HIS A 58 -7.17 -3.09 9.12
CA HIS A 58 -6.28 -3.65 10.14
C HIS A 58 -5.90 -5.12 9.87
N GLU A 59 -5.99 -5.55 8.61
CA GLU A 59 -5.64 -6.88 8.19
C GLU A 59 -4.13 -6.97 8.01
N LYS A 60 -3.54 -7.92 8.71
CA LYS A 60 -2.11 -8.21 8.62
C LYS A 60 -1.93 -9.57 7.95
N PRO A 61 -1.61 -9.58 6.64
CA PRO A 61 -1.56 -10.82 5.87
C PRO A 61 -0.36 -11.71 6.24
N HIS A 62 0.64 -11.19 6.96
CA HIS A 62 1.85 -11.93 7.28
C HIS A 62 1.86 -12.33 8.76
N LYS A 63 1.34 -13.51 9.07
CA LYS A 63 1.40 -14.08 10.43
C LYS A 63 2.73 -14.77 10.66
N CYS A 64 3.24 -14.70 11.89
CA CYS A 64 4.41 -15.46 12.28
C CYS A 64 4.11 -16.97 12.21
N PRO A 65 4.94 -17.77 11.51
CA PRO A 65 4.75 -19.22 11.45
C PRO A 65 5.23 -19.95 12.71
N VAL A 66 5.85 -19.24 13.67
CA VAL A 66 6.38 -19.83 14.91
C VAL A 66 5.24 -20.16 15.86
N LEU A 67 5.16 -21.43 16.29
CA LEU A 67 4.20 -21.88 17.29
C LEU A 67 4.45 -21.16 18.63
N GLY A 68 3.40 -20.53 19.17
CA GLY A 68 3.50 -19.68 20.37
C GLY A 68 3.76 -18.20 20.08
N CYS A 69 3.95 -17.80 18.81
CA CYS A 69 4.05 -16.40 18.42
C CYS A 69 2.79 -15.94 17.69
N GLU A 70 1.95 -15.17 18.36
CA GLU A 70 0.71 -14.62 17.80
C GLU A 70 0.92 -13.29 17.06
N ARG A 71 2.17 -12.95 16.72
CA ARG A 71 2.48 -11.70 16.02
C ARG A 71 2.11 -11.77 14.56
N ASP A 72 1.33 -10.79 14.14
CA ASP A 72 0.94 -10.53 12.78
C ASP A 72 1.59 -9.23 12.28
N PHE A 73 1.99 -9.24 11.02
CA PHE A 73 2.72 -8.17 10.35
C PHE A 73 2.02 -7.75 9.08
N SER A 74 2.01 -6.45 8.83
CA SER A 74 1.46 -5.89 7.60
C SER A 74 2.44 -5.91 6.42
N ARG A 75 3.71 -6.25 6.68
CA ARG A 75 4.81 -6.28 5.70
C ARG A 75 5.63 -7.55 5.85
N ARG A 76 6.04 -8.10 4.70
CA ARG A 76 6.94 -9.26 4.66
C ARG A 76 8.32 -8.93 5.23
N ASP A 77 8.87 -7.77 4.91
CA ASP A 77 10.19 -7.34 5.42
C ASP A 77 10.23 -7.30 6.95
N ASN A 78 9.20 -6.73 7.59
CA ASN A 78 9.04 -6.77 9.05
C ASN A 78 8.94 -8.21 9.59
N LEU A 79 8.20 -9.10 8.93
CA LEU A 79 8.15 -10.52 9.33
C LEU A 79 9.54 -11.17 9.19
N THR A 80 10.24 -10.93 8.08
CA THR A 80 11.58 -11.49 7.86
C THR A 80 12.58 -10.97 8.88
N GLN A 81 12.50 -9.69 9.27
CA GLN A 81 13.32 -9.14 10.35
C GLN A 81 12.95 -9.74 11.70
N HIS A 82 11.66 -9.97 11.96
CA HIS A 82 11.19 -10.61 13.18
C HIS A 82 11.65 -12.06 13.31
N LEU A 83 11.82 -12.78 12.19
CA LEU A 83 12.22 -14.18 12.15
C LEU A 83 13.74 -14.41 12.14
N ARG A 84 14.55 -13.35 12.03
CA ARG A 84 16.00 -13.43 12.21
C ARG A 84 16.34 -13.39 13.69
#